data_AF-A0A3M2EU25-F1
#
_entry.id   AF-A0A3M2EU25-F1
#
_cell.length_a   1.000
_cell.length_b   1.000
_cell.length_c   1.000
_cell.angle_alpha   90.00
_cell.angle_beta   90.00
_cell.angle_gamma   90.00
#
_symmetry.space_group_name_H-M   'P 1'
#
loop_
_entity.id
_entity.type
_entity.pdbx_description
1 polymer ?
#
loop_
_entity_poly.entity_id
_entity_poly.type
_entity_poly.pdbx_seq_one_letter_code
_entity_poly.pdbx_strand_id
1 'polypeptide(L)'
;MRILGAFLLLLLGVPHVRAQTPAFDAGWYDPARPHLKIGVVEDGIYAVTAADLQQAGFDPATLPAASLRLLANGRPVPFHLTGANPETWAPTDSLLFVGHRNTGADEAWAWNGDLARRSSDRTSLYTDTTFYWLTWGGTPGLR
;
A
#
# COMPACT_ATOMS: atom_id res chain seq x y z
N MET A 1 60.59 1.42 46.24
CA MET A 1 59.20 1.26 46.71
C MET A 1 58.29 1.56 45.53
N ARG A 2 57.69 0.53 44.92
CA ARG A 2 56.91 0.60 43.68
C ARG A 2 55.46 0.85 44.06
N ILE A 3 54.84 1.94 43.60
CA ILE A 3 53.38 2.09 43.67
C ILE A 3 52.87 2.12 42.24
N LEU A 4 52.48 0.93 41.80
CA LEU A 4 51.81 0.63 40.55
C LEU A 4 50.37 1.14 40.69
N GLY A 5 50.08 2.33 40.17
CA GLY A 5 48.71 2.86 40.09
C GLY A 5 47.96 2.17 38.97
N ALA A 6 47.18 1.14 39.31
CA ALA A 6 46.34 0.41 38.39
C ALA A 6 45.23 1.31 37.82
N PHE A 7 45.37 1.75 36.58
CA PHE A 7 44.33 2.39 35.80
C PHE A 7 43.49 1.27 35.14
N LEU A 8 42.52 0.72 35.87
CA LEU A 8 41.69 -0.41 35.40
C LEU A 8 40.28 0.05 35.00
N LEU A 9 40.11 0.14 33.68
CA LEU A 9 38.91 -0.19 32.89
C LEU A 9 37.52 0.02 33.53
N LEU A 10 36.83 1.08 33.11
CA LEU A 10 35.36 1.13 33.10
C LEU A 10 34.89 1.58 31.71
N LEU A 11 34.85 0.63 30.76
CA LEU A 11 34.39 0.86 29.38
C LEU A 11 33.52 -0.33 28.95
N LEU A 12 32.40 -0.56 29.63
CA LEU A 12 31.41 -1.56 29.21
C LEU A 12 29.99 -1.04 29.41
N GLY A 13 29.40 -0.63 28.29
CA GLY A 13 27.98 -0.30 28.20
C GLY A 13 27.72 0.94 27.37
N VAL A 14 28.11 0.94 26.09
CA VAL A 14 27.48 1.88 25.14
C VAL A 14 26.06 1.33 24.93
N PRO A 15 25.00 2.00 25.42
CA PRO A 15 23.66 1.60 25.00
C PRO A 15 23.62 1.78 23.49
N HIS A 16 23.33 0.71 22.76
CA HIS A 16 23.07 0.81 21.33
C HIS A 16 21.82 1.67 21.17
N VAL A 17 22.02 2.97 20.99
CA VAL A 17 20.99 3.87 20.51
C VAL A 17 20.62 3.38 19.11
N ARG A 18 19.52 2.65 19.02
CA ARG A 18 18.90 2.27 17.75
C ARG A 18 18.18 3.52 17.20
N ALA A 19 18.97 4.51 16.78
CA ALA A 19 18.47 5.75 16.16
C ALA A 19 18.00 5.55 14.71
N GLN A 20 18.17 4.35 14.15
CA GLN A 20 17.79 4.07 12.78
C GLN A 20 16.41 3.44 12.78
N THR A 21 15.41 4.23 12.39
CA THR A 21 14.14 3.72 11.87
C THR A 21 14.47 2.70 10.77
N PRO A 22 13.80 1.53 10.70
CA PRO A 22 14.02 0.61 9.60
C PRO A 22 13.92 1.38 8.28
N ALA A 23 14.84 1.09 7.35
CA ALA A 23 14.78 1.67 6.02
C ALA A 23 13.38 1.40 5.43
N PHE A 24 12.79 2.40 4.76
CA PHE A 24 11.53 2.23 4.06
C PHE A 24 11.62 1.01 3.11
N ASP A 25 10.72 0.05 3.28
CA ASP A 25 10.63 -1.12 2.41
C ASP A 25 9.74 -0.80 1.20
N ALA A 26 10.38 -0.59 0.06
CA ALA A 26 9.73 -0.34 -1.22
C ALA A 26 9.21 -1.63 -1.90
N GLY A 27 9.30 -2.81 -1.24
CA GLY A 27 8.95 -4.11 -1.82
C GLY A 27 7.49 -4.26 -2.24
N TRP A 28 6.62 -3.29 -1.93
CA TRP A 28 5.26 -3.23 -2.46
C TRP A 28 5.20 -2.68 -3.90
N TYR A 29 6.22 -1.96 -4.37
CA TYR A 29 6.26 -1.27 -5.66
C TYR A 29 7.34 -1.84 -6.59
N ASP A 30 6.93 -2.23 -7.80
CA ASP A 30 7.84 -2.64 -8.87
C ASP A 30 7.62 -1.72 -10.10
N PRO A 31 8.50 -0.74 -10.37
CA PRO A 31 8.29 0.22 -11.45
C PRO A 31 8.31 -0.41 -12.85
N ALA A 32 8.86 -1.62 -13.00
CA ALA A 32 8.88 -2.33 -14.27
C ALA A 32 7.54 -3.01 -14.59
N ARG A 33 6.61 -3.05 -13.64
CA ARG A 33 5.30 -3.68 -13.80
C ARG A 33 4.24 -2.66 -14.20
N PRO A 34 3.22 -3.09 -14.96
CA PRO A 34 2.07 -2.25 -15.26
C PRO A 34 1.30 -1.90 -13.99
N HIS A 35 0.80 -0.66 -13.94
CA HIS A 35 0.02 -0.14 -12.83
C HIS A 35 -1.17 0.66 -13.37
N LEU A 36 -2.38 0.26 -13.00
CA LEU A 36 -3.59 1.04 -13.20
C LEU A 36 -3.91 1.81 -11.92
N LYS A 37 -4.02 3.13 -12.02
CA LYS A 37 -4.44 4.00 -10.92
C LYS A 37 -5.95 4.13 -10.89
N ILE A 38 -6.56 3.84 -9.75
CA ILE A 38 -8.02 3.90 -9.54
C ILE A 38 -8.29 4.89 -8.41
N GLY A 39 -9.05 5.96 -8.71
CA GLY A 39 -9.45 6.96 -7.71
C GLY A 39 -10.82 6.64 -7.13
N VAL A 40 -10.92 6.57 -5.80
CA VAL A 40 -12.16 6.33 -5.06
C VAL A 40 -12.45 7.53 -4.17
N VAL A 41 -13.60 8.18 -4.39
CA VAL A 41 -14.02 9.41 -3.70
C VAL A 41 -15.06 9.16 -2.60
N GLU A 42 -15.73 8.01 -2.64
CA GLU A 42 -16.79 7.63 -1.71
C GLU A 42 -16.57 6.20 -1.19
N ASP A 43 -17.20 5.87 -0.07
CA ASP A 43 -17.17 4.49 0.44
C ASP A 43 -18.13 3.64 -0.39
N GLY A 44 -17.71 2.45 -0.82
CA GLY A 44 -18.57 1.60 -1.62
C GLY A 44 -17.90 0.32 -2.14
N ILE A 45 -18.68 -0.47 -2.88
CA ILE A 45 -18.16 -1.60 -3.66
C ILE A 45 -17.95 -1.11 -5.08
N TYR A 46 -16.73 -1.26 -5.59
CA TYR A 46 -16.34 -0.81 -6.91
C TYR A 46 -16.02 -2.00 -7.79
N ALA A 47 -16.32 -1.87 -9.08
CA ALA A 47 -15.99 -2.83 -10.11
C ALA A 47 -14.98 -2.21 -11.08
N VAL A 48 -13.87 -2.90 -11.31
CA VAL A 48 -13.02 -2.67 -12.49
C VAL A 48 -13.43 -3.70 -13.52
N THR A 49 -13.97 -3.25 -14.64
CA THR A 49 -14.45 -4.08 -15.73
C THR A 49 -13.37 -4.25 -16.81
N ALA A 50 -13.57 -5.22 -17.71
CA ALA A 50 -12.74 -5.34 -18.92
C ALA A 50 -12.76 -4.06 -19.78
N ALA A 51 -13.88 -3.34 -19.82
CA ALA A 51 -14.01 -2.09 -20.55
C ALA A 51 -13.16 -0.97 -19.93
N ASP A 52 -13.11 -0.88 -18.59
CA ASP A 52 -12.27 0.10 -17.88
C ASP A 52 -10.79 -0.14 -18.17
N LEU A 53 -10.36 -1.41 -18.21
CA LEU A 53 -8.99 -1.79 -18.59
C LEU A 53 -8.65 -1.36 -20.02
N GLN A 54 -9.56 -1.61 -20.96
CA GLN A 54 -9.40 -1.19 -22.36
C GLN A 54 -9.32 0.34 -22.50
N GLN A 55 -10.18 1.07 -21.80
CA GLN A 55 -10.15 2.53 -21.76
C GLN A 55 -8.84 3.08 -21.17
N ALA A 56 -8.26 2.38 -20.20
CA ALA A 56 -6.96 2.68 -19.64
C ALA A 56 -5.77 2.23 -20.53
N GLY A 57 -6.04 1.66 -21.71
CA GLY A 57 -5.02 1.25 -22.68
C GLY A 57 -4.43 -0.14 -22.46
N PHE A 58 -5.07 -0.97 -21.63
CA PHE A 58 -4.66 -2.35 -21.40
C PHE A 58 -5.56 -3.33 -22.16
N ASP A 59 -4.98 -4.42 -22.68
CA ASP A 59 -5.76 -5.51 -23.28
C ASP A 59 -6.08 -6.59 -22.24
N PRO A 60 -7.36 -6.74 -21.80
CA PRO A 60 -7.76 -7.74 -20.82
C PRO A 60 -7.42 -9.17 -21.22
N ALA A 61 -7.40 -9.48 -22.53
CA ALA A 61 -7.10 -10.82 -23.01
C ALA A 61 -5.65 -11.25 -22.74
N THR A 62 -4.75 -10.27 -22.53
CA THR A 62 -3.33 -10.51 -22.23
C THR A 62 -3.00 -10.42 -20.75
N LEU A 63 -3.98 -10.06 -19.91
CA LEU A 63 -3.77 -9.86 -18.48
C LEU A 63 -3.69 -11.22 -17.75
N PRO A 64 -2.58 -11.52 -17.05
CA PRO A 64 -2.45 -12.73 -16.26
C PRO A 64 -3.28 -12.62 -14.97
N ALA A 65 -4.55 -13.01 -15.06
CA ALA A 65 -5.54 -12.88 -13.98
C ALA A 65 -5.06 -13.51 -12.66
N ALA A 66 -4.28 -14.59 -12.72
CA ALA A 66 -3.68 -15.28 -11.57
C ALA A 66 -2.77 -14.38 -10.71
N SER A 67 -2.12 -13.40 -11.32
CA SER A 67 -1.12 -12.52 -10.69
C SER A 67 -1.64 -11.14 -10.30
N LEU A 68 -2.94 -10.90 -10.46
CA LEU A 68 -3.57 -9.64 -10.07
C LEU A 68 -3.33 -9.33 -8.59
N ARG A 69 -3.00 -8.07 -8.33
CA ARG A 69 -2.81 -7.53 -6.98
C ARG A 69 -3.35 -6.11 -6.93
N LEU A 70 -4.22 -5.86 -5.96
CA LEU A 70 -4.73 -4.54 -5.64
C LEU A 70 -4.00 -3.99 -4.40
N LEU A 71 -3.59 -2.72 -4.46
CA LEU A 71 -2.83 -2.05 -3.41
C LEU A 71 -3.47 -0.70 -3.06
N ALA A 72 -3.48 -0.34 -1.78
CA ALA A 72 -3.77 1.00 -1.29
C ALA A 72 -2.73 1.37 -0.24
N ASN A 73 -2.10 2.55 -0.36
CA ASN A 73 -1.04 3.01 0.55
C ASN A 73 0.06 1.95 0.79
N GLY A 74 0.46 1.25 -0.27
CA GLY A 74 1.46 0.17 -0.24
C GLY A 74 1.01 -1.14 0.39
N ARG A 75 -0.26 -1.25 0.81
CA ARG A 75 -0.81 -2.46 1.46
C ARG A 75 -1.74 -3.23 0.52
N PRO A 76 -1.69 -4.58 0.52
CA PRO A 76 -2.63 -5.41 -0.23
C PRO A 76 -4.08 -5.15 0.18
N VAL A 77 -4.96 -5.03 -0.82
CA VAL A 77 -6.40 -4.91 -0.64
C VAL A 77 -7.07 -6.18 -1.19
N PRO A 78 -7.91 -6.88 -0.41
CA PRO A 78 -8.68 -8.01 -0.91
C PRO A 78 -9.63 -7.60 -2.03
N PHE A 79 -9.80 -8.48 -3.01
CA PHE A 79 -10.75 -8.29 -4.10
C PHE A 79 -11.36 -9.62 -4.52
N HIS A 80 -12.54 -9.56 -5.13
CA HIS A 80 -13.20 -10.70 -5.73
C HIS A 80 -13.18 -10.58 -7.26
N LEU A 81 -12.75 -11.61 -7.98
CA LEU A 81 -12.86 -11.69 -9.43
C LEU A 81 -14.09 -12.53 -9.79
N THR A 82 -15.05 -11.94 -10.53
CA THR A 82 -16.33 -12.60 -10.84
C THR A 82 -16.24 -13.71 -11.89
N GLY A 83 -15.11 -13.80 -12.61
CA GLY A 83 -14.87 -14.78 -13.67
C GLY A 83 -14.54 -16.18 -13.17
N ALA A 84 -14.91 -17.19 -13.96
CA ALA A 84 -14.63 -18.59 -13.64
C ALA A 84 -13.20 -19.04 -13.98
N ASN A 85 -12.49 -18.30 -14.85
CA ASN A 85 -11.15 -18.65 -15.28
C ASN A 85 -10.09 -17.82 -14.52
N PRO A 86 -9.22 -18.45 -13.71
CA PRO A 86 -8.14 -17.74 -13.04
C PRO A 86 -6.99 -17.34 -13.96
N GLU A 87 -6.93 -17.82 -15.21
CA GLU A 87 -5.82 -17.56 -16.13
C GLU A 87 -6.05 -16.37 -17.07
N THR A 88 -7.30 -16.12 -17.49
CA THR A 88 -7.63 -15.05 -18.43
C THR A 88 -8.79 -14.21 -17.93
N TRP A 89 -8.73 -12.90 -18.21
CA TRP A 89 -9.82 -11.97 -17.92
C TRP A 89 -10.80 -11.99 -19.10
N ALA A 90 -11.96 -12.64 -18.94
CA ALA A 90 -12.99 -12.64 -19.97
C ALA A 90 -13.67 -11.26 -20.06
N PRO A 91 -14.24 -10.87 -21.22
CA PRO A 91 -14.89 -9.57 -21.37
C PRO A 91 -16.03 -9.28 -20.37
N THR A 92 -16.63 -10.32 -19.79
CA THR A 92 -17.70 -10.23 -18.77
C THR A 92 -17.17 -10.17 -17.34
N ASP A 93 -15.87 -10.35 -17.13
CA ASP A 93 -15.29 -10.44 -15.80
C ASP A 93 -15.06 -9.05 -15.21
N SER A 94 -15.20 -8.97 -13.89
CA SER A 94 -14.96 -7.75 -13.12
C SER A 94 -14.19 -8.08 -11.85
N LEU A 95 -13.29 -7.18 -11.49
CA LEU A 95 -12.65 -7.17 -10.18
C LEU A 95 -13.46 -6.27 -9.25
N LEU A 96 -14.03 -6.86 -8.22
CA LEU A 96 -14.81 -6.19 -7.19
C LEU A 96 -13.95 -5.97 -5.95
N PHE A 97 -13.97 -4.75 -5.41
CA PHE A 97 -13.28 -4.44 -4.16
C PHE A 97 -14.05 -3.42 -3.33
N VAL A 98 -13.80 -3.42 -2.03
CA VAL A 98 -14.35 -2.40 -1.12
C VAL A 98 -13.42 -1.19 -1.16
N GLY A 99 -13.93 -0.10 -1.70
CA GLY A 99 -13.27 1.19 -1.77
C GLY A 99 -13.68 2.08 -0.59
N HIS A 100 -12.73 2.88 -0.13
CA HIS A 100 -12.94 3.86 0.92
C HIS A 100 -12.50 5.23 0.45
N ARG A 101 -13.27 6.26 0.80
CA ARG A 101 -12.84 7.65 0.64
C ARG A 101 -11.64 7.96 1.53
N ASN A 102 -10.91 9.01 1.21
CA ASN A 102 -9.80 9.46 2.04
C ASN A 102 -10.31 10.31 3.21
N THR A 103 -10.06 9.82 4.43
CA THR A 103 -10.44 10.47 5.69
C THR A 103 -9.27 11.17 6.40
N GLY A 104 -8.06 11.10 5.83
CA GLY A 104 -6.85 11.65 6.45
C GLY A 104 -6.36 10.87 7.67
N ALA A 105 -6.71 9.58 7.76
CA ALA A 105 -6.34 8.74 8.89
C ALA A 105 -4.82 8.53 9.06
N ASP A 106 -4.03 8.78 8.02
CA ASP A 106 -2.56 8.73 8.00
C ASP A 106 -1.88 10.10 8.14
N GLU A 107 -2.67 11.17 8.35
CA GLU A 107 -2.18 12.56 8.41
C GLU A 107 -1.83 13.01 9.84
N ALA A 108 -1.59 12.07 10.77
CA ALA A 108 -1.27 12.39 12.17
C ALA A 108 -0.06 13.32 12.33
N TRP A 109 0.85 13.32 11.35
CA TRP A 109 1.99 14.22 11.27
C TRP A 109 1.60 15.71 11.26
N ALA A 110 0.41 16.05 10.76
CA ALA A 110 -0.11 17.42 10.76
C ALA A 110 -0.55 17.89 12.16
N TRP A 111 -0.66 16.97 13.12
CA TRP A 111 -1.15 17.22 14.49
C TRP A 111 -0.20 16.73 15.58
N ASN A 112 1.11 16.77 15.33
CA ASN A 112 2.15 16.30 16.27
C ASN A 112 1.93 14.85 16.72
N GLY A 113 1.47 14.00 15.80
CA GLY A 113 1.21 12.57 16.04
C GLY A 113 -0.10 12.27 16.78
N ASP A 114 -0.95 13.26 17.03
CA ASP A 114 -2.20 13.09 17.79
C ASP A 114 -3.41 13.47 16.93
N LEU A 115 -4.05 12.45 16.34
CA LEU A 115 -5.28 12.63 15.56
C LEU A 115 -6.47 13.12 16.38
N ALA A 116 -6.43 13.11 17.72
CA ALA A 116 -7.51 13.71 18.52
C ALA A 116 -7.56 15.23 18.41
N ARG A 117 -6.49 15.88 17.91
CA ARG A 117 -6.42 17.33 17.70
C ARG A 117 -7.03 17.79 16.37
N ARG A 118 -7.43 16.85 15.49
CA ARG A 118 -8.07 17.19 14.22
C ARG A 118 -9.50 17.66 14.44
N SER A 119 -9.95 18.62 13.63
CA SER A 119 -11.33 19.12 13.69
C SER A 119 -12.35 18.13 13.11
N SER A 120 -11.92 17.18 12.26
CA SER A 120 -12.79 16.18 11.64
C SER A 120 -12.05 14.88 11.36
N ASP A 121 -12.74 13.76 11.52
CA ASP A 121 -12.29 12.41 11.14
C ASP A 121 -12.84 11.94 9.79
N ARG A 122 -13.53 12.81 9.05
CA ARG A 122 -14.26 12.46 7.82
C ARG A 122 -13.56 12.89 6.54
N THR A 123 -12.47 13.64 6.61
CA THR A 123 -11.88 14.33 5.45
C THR A 123 -10.39 14.52 5.64
N SER A 124 -9.61 14.15 4.63
CA SER A 124 -8.18 14.48 4.56
C SER A 124 -7.97 15.97 4.30
N LEU A 125 -6.83 16.49 4.75
CA LEU A 125 -6.38 17.86 4.54
C LEU A 125 -6.15 18.21 3.06
N TYR A 126 -5.95 17.21 2.20
CA TYR A 126 -5.50 17.40 0.82
C TYR A 126 -6.50 16.92 -0.22
N THR A 127 -7.16 15.78 0.02
CA THR A 127 -8.06 15.19 -0.98
C THR A 127 -9.04 14.24 -0.31
N ASP A 128 -10.26 14.15 -0.83
CA ASP A 128 -11.22 13.10 -0.48
C ASP A 128 -10.97 11.78 -1.21
N THR A 129 -10.00 11.73 -2.12
CA THR A 129 -9.76 10.59 -3.00
C THR A 129 -8.71 9.66 -2.42
N THR A 130 -9.06 8.40 -2.24
CA THR A 130 -8.08 7.31 -2.01
C THR A 130 -7.65 6.75 -3.36
N PHE A 131 -6.35 6.53 -3.53
CA PHE A 131 -5.83 5.89 -4.74
C PHE A 131 -5.50 4.43 -4.49
N TYR A 132 -6.13 3.58 -5.31
CA TYR A 132 -5.85 2.17 -5.42
C TYR A 132 -5.00 1.92 -6.66
N TRP A 133 -4.16 0.90 -6.60
CA TRP A 133 -3.26 0.51 -7.68
C TRP A 133 -3.48 -0.96 -8.00
N LEU A 134 -3.98 -1.23 -9.20
CA LEU A 134 -4.07 -2.58 -9.74
C LEU A 134 -2.81 -2.88 -10.55
N THR A 135 -2.14 -3.99 -10.23
CA THR A 135 -0.91 -4.45 -10.91
C THR A 135 -0.94 -5.97 -11.12
N TRP A 136 -0.06 -6.47 -11.98
CA TRP A 136 0.04 -7.89 -12.35
C TRP A 136 1.44 -8.26 -12.85
N GLY A 137 1.70 -9.56 -13.01
CA GLY A 137 2.99 -10.12 -13.43
C GLY A 137 3.97 -10.39 -12.28
N GLY A 138 3.53 -10.24 -11.02
CA GLY A 138 4.31 -10.51 -9.81
C GLY A 138 3.63 -11.52 -8.87
N THR A 139 3.91 -11.41 -7.58
CA THR A 139 3.27 -12.22 -6.54
C THR A 139 1.75 -11.97 -6.53
N PRO A 140 0.91 -13.02 -6.56
CA PRO A 140 -0.54 -12.89 -6.47
C PRO A 140 -0.98 -12.06 -5.25
N GLY A 141 -2.02 -11.25 -5.42
CA GLY A 141 -2.65 -10.48 -4.35
C GLY A 141 -3.59 -11.30 -3.46
N LEU A 142 -4.16 -10.62 -2.46
CA LEU A 142 -5.19 -11.18 -1.59
C LEU A 142 -6.50 -11.35 -2.37
N ARG A 143 -7.11 -12.53 -2.27
CA ARG A 143 -8.39 -12.91 -2.90
C ARG A 143 -9.37 -13.37 -1.84
#